data_AF-A0A835FNY1-F1
#
_entry.id   AF-A0A835FNY1-F1
#
_cell.length_a   1.000
_cell.length_b   1.000
_cell.length_c   1.000
_cell.angle_alpha   90.00
_cell.angle_beta   90.00
_cell.angle_gamma   90.00
#
_symmetry.space_group_name_H-M   'P 1'
#
loop_
_entity.id
_entity.type
_entity.pdbx_description
1 polymer ?
#
loop_
_entity_poly.entity_id
_entity_poly.type
_entity_poly.pdbx_seq_one_letter_code
_entity_poly.pdbx_strand_id
1 'polypeptide(L)'
;MPIERVWWEQRLGDGSGKSCMVLVDQGTAGYPCKLQAGVTADDFYYRGLNTTGPTIDPFSIRLSSAFVTRFPGVNGLDISAARVDFAPGGVVPLHSHPG
;
A
#
# COMPACT_ATOMS: atom_id res chain seq x y z
N MET A 1 -21.62 -14.87 -3.81
CA MET A 1 -21.50 -14.18 -2.50
C MET A 1 -20.77 -12.87 -2.76
N PRO A 2 -21.36 -11.70 -2.43
CA PRO A 2 -20.74 -10.43 -2.76
C PRO A 2 -19.50 -10.24 -1.87
N ILE A 3 -18.38 -9.92 -2.49
CA ILE A 3 -17.13 -9.55 -1.80
C ILE A 3 -17.39 -8.19 -1.13
N GLU A 4 -17.47 -8.17 0.20
CA GLU A 4 -17.46 -6.92 0.94
C GLU A 4 -16.06 -6.29 0.83
N ARG A 5 -15.97 -5.18 0.10
CA ARG A 5 -14.73 -4.42 -0.06
C ARG A 5 -14.64 -3.41 1.08
N VAL A 6 -13.90 -3.76 2.13
CA VAL A 6 -13.53 -2.80 3.19
C VAL A 6 -12.31 -2.01 2.69
N TRP A 7 -12.54 -0.75 2.34
CA TRP A 7 -11.48 0.21 2.05
C TRP A 7 -11.11 0.93 3.34
N TRP A 8 -9.87 0.81 3.79
CA TRP A 8 -9.32 1.71 4.79
C TRP A 8 -8.42 2.72 4.10
N GLU A 9 -8.62 3.99 4.42
CA GLU A 9 -7.76 5.09 4.02
C GLU A 9 -7.14 5.68 5.29
N GLN A 10 -5.82 5.61 5.41
CA GLN A 10 -5.10 6.28 6.50
C GLN A 10 -4.35 7.47 5.90
N ARG A 11 -4.75 8.69 6.29
CA ARG A 11 -4.01 9.93 6.07
C ARG A 11 -2.98 10.07 7.18
N LEU A 12 -1.71 10.26 6.84
CA LEU A 12 -0.65 10.56 7.82
C LEU A 12 0.28 11.69 7.34
N GLY A 13 -0.21 12.87 6.93
CA GLY A 13 0.67 13.89 6.31
C GLY A 13 0.79 15.24 7.00
N ASP A 14 2.04 15.72 7.10
CA ASP A 14 2.51 16.90 7.85
C ASP A 14 2.64 18.22 7.04
N GLY A 15 2.22 18.22 5.77
CA GLY A 15 2.12 19.45 4.97
C GLY A 15 3.44 20.06 4.49
N SER A 16 4.56 19.32 4.49
CA SER A 16 5.89 19.87 4.20
C SER A 16 6.28 20.04 2.71
N GLY A 17 5.39 19.76 1.75
CA GLY A 17 5.55 20.20 0.34
C GLY A 17 6.77 19.64 -0.42
N LYS A 18 7.44 18.59 0.09
CA LYS A 18 8.51 17.89 -0.61
C LYS A 18 7.91 16.77 -1.46
N SER A 19 7.69 17.05 -2.75
CA SER A 19 7.24 16.02 -3.69
C SER A 19 8.38 15.04 -3.97
N CYS A 20 8.42 13.97 -3.19
CA CYS A 20 9.47 12.95 -3.20
C CYS A 20 8.88 11.65 -3.75
N MET A 21 8.56 11.65 -5.05
CA MET A 21 7.82 10.57 -5.68
C MET A 21 8.78 9.48 -6.19
N VAL A 22 8.44 8.22 -5.86
CA VAL A 22 9.04 6.96 -6.37
C VAL A 22 10.37 6.54 -5.74
N LEU A 23 10.41 5.27 -5.32
CA LEU A 23 11.52 4.63 -4.61
C LEU A 23 12.71 4.22 -5.47
N VAL A 24 13.88 4.25 -4.81
CA VAL A 24 14.95 3.24 -4.94
C VAL A 24 15.01 2.41 -3.64
N ASP A 25 15.86 1.38 -3.56
CA ASP A 25 15.99 0.51 -2.37
C ASP A 25 16.09 1.27 -1.04
N GLN A 26 15.59 0.63 0.04
CA GLN A 26 15.58 1.15 1.41
C GLN A 26 16.96 1.65 1.87
N GLY A 27 17.05 2.92 2.24
CA GLY A 27 18.24 3.54 2.82
C GLY A 27 18.07 3.88 4.30
N THR A 28 19.12 4.41 4.93
CA THR A 28 19.14 4.79 6.36
C THR A 28 18.22 5.97 6.70
N ALA A 29 17.81 6.76 5.70
CA ALA A 29 16.87 7.88 5.82
C ALA A 29 15.48 7.53 5.29
N GLY A 30 15.17 6.24 5.17
CA GLY A 30 13.98 5.75 4.49
C GLY A 30 14.19 5.63 2.99
N TYR A 31 13.17 6.01 2.25
CA TYR A 31 12.98 5.66 0.85
C TYR A 31 13.47 6.77 -0.08
N PRO A 32 14.60 6.58 -0.80
CA PRO A 32 15.14 7.60 -1.70
C PRO A 32 14.19 7.85 -2.89
N CYS A 33 14.15 9.10 -3.34
CA CYS A 33 13.22 9.56 -4.36
C CYS A 33 13.85 9.55 -5.75
N LYS A 34 13.05 9.22 -6.77
CA LYS A 34 13.43 9.33 -8.18
C LYS A 34 13.64 10.79 -8.55
N LEU A 35 14.55 11.04 -9.50
CA LEU A 35 14.73 12.36 -10.08
C LEU A 35 13.44 12.80 -10.78
N GLN A 36 13.02 14.06 -10.58
CA GLN A 36 11.80 14.61 -11.15
C GLN A 36 11.71 14.42 -12.68
N ALA A 37 12.84 14.58 -13.38
CA ALA A 37 12.94 14.37 -14.82
C ALA A 37 12.64 12.93 -15.28
N GLY A 38 12.73 11.95 -14.38
CA GLY A 38 12.40 10.55 -14.65
C GLY A 38 10.98 10.16 -14.21
N VAL A 39 10.23 11.03 -13.55
CA VAL A 39 8.86 10.72 -13.09
C VAL A 39 7.89 10.73 -14.28
N THR A 40 7.03 9.72 -14.34
CA THR A 40 6.06 9.49 -15.39
C THR A 40 4.69 9.16 -14.80
N ALA A 41 3.63 9.18 -15.62
CA ALA A 41 2.29 8.79 -15.16
C ALA A 41 2.22 7.34 -14.68
N ASP A 42 3.04 6.45 -15.26
CA ASP A 42 3.08 5.02 -14.89
C ASP A 42 3.56 4.81 -13.45
N ASP A 43 4.36 5.74 -12.92
CA ASP A 43 4.80 5.71 -11.53
C ASP A 43 3.64 5.88 -10.53
N PHE A 44 2.49 6.41 -10.97
CA PHE A 44 1.27 6.61 -10.16
C PHE A 44 0.15 5.63 -10.52
N TYR A 45 0.45 4.63 -11.34
CA TYR A 45 -0.52 3.65 -11.77
C TYR A 45 -0.26 2.30 -11.12
N TYR A 46 -1.23 1.79 -10.35
CA TYR A 46 -1.08 0.50 -9.67
C TYR A 46 -2.33 -0.36 -9.76
N ARG A 47 -2.18 -1.56 -10.35
CA ARG A 47 -3.25 -2.56 -10.49
C ARG A 47 -3.23 -3.65 -9.42
N GLY A 48 -2.23 -3.68 -8.52
CA GLY A 48 -2.05 -4.80 -7.59
C GLY A 48 -3.22 -5.02 -6.62
N LEU A 49 -4.04 -4.00 -6.36
CA LEU A 49 -5.27 -4.12 -5.56
C LEU A 49 -6.47 -4.71 -6.33
N ASN A 50 -6.41 -4.74 -7.66
CA ASN A 50 -7.47 -5.33 -8.49
C ASN A 50 -7.48 -6.86 -8.41
N THR A 51 -6.33 -7.46 -8.13
CA THR A 51 -6.16 -8.90 -7.98
C THR A 51 -6.23 -9.32 -6.53
N THR A 52 -6.73 -10.52 -6.30
CA THR A 52 -6.71 -11.18 -5.00
C THR A 52 -5.29 -11.64 -4.65
N GLY A 53 -4.85 -11.36 -3.43
CA GLY A 53 -3.51 -11.67 -2.96
C GLY A 53 -3.28 -13.15 -2.61
N PRO A 54 -2.06 -13.49 -2.15
CA PRO A 54 -1.78 -14.81 -1.60
C PRO A 54 -2.60 -15.06 -0.32
N THR A 55 -2.94 -16.32 -0.08
CA THR A 55 -3.57 -16.75 1.18
C THR A 55 -2.61 -16.55 2.35
N ILE A 56 -3.14 -16.08 3.46
CA ILE A 56 -2.46 -15.98 4.74
C ILE A 56 -3.06 -17.03 5.68
N ASP A 57 -2.29 -18.08 5.93
CA ASP A 57 -2.64 -19.12 6.89
C ASP A 57 -2.16 -18.73 8.30
N PRO A 58 -2.87 -19.13 9.38
CA PRO A 58 -4.10 -19.93 9.41
C PRO A 58 -5.39 -19.10 9.25
N PHE A 59 -5.28 -17.83 8.89
CA PHE A 59 -6.37 -16.85 9.03
C PHE A 59 -7.42 -16.89 7.93
N SER A 60 -7.21 -17.66 6.85
CA SER A 60 -8.15 -17.82 5.74
C SER A 60 -8.56 -16.48 5.10
N ILE A 61 -7.59 -15.56 5.02
CA ILE A 61 -7.71 -14.27 4.33
C ILE A 61 -6.68 -14.18 3.21
N ARG A 62 -6.87 -13.24 2.29
CA ARG A 62 -5.92 -12.92 1.24
C ARG A 62 -5.65 -11.43 1.22
N LEU A 63 -4.39 -11.02 1.19
CA LEU A 63 -3.99 -9.62 1.29
C LEU A 63 -3.28 -9.14 0.02
N SER A 64 -3.88 -8.16 -0.64
CA SER A 64 -3.21 -7.32 -1.64
C SER A 64 -2.89 -5.97 -1.02
N SER A 65 -1.69 -5.45 -1.22
CA SER A 65 -1.28 -4.17 -0.63
C SER A 65 -0.72 -3.21 -1.67
N ALA A 66 -0.93 -1.93 -1.40
CA ALA A 66 -0.40 -0.76 -2.07
C ALA A 66 0.38 0.05 -1.03
N PHE A 67 1.36 -0.61 -0.41
CA PHE A 67 2.35 0.03 0.45
C PHE A 67 3.49 0.53 -0.43
N VAL A 68 4.29 1.46 0.10
CA VAL A 68 5.42 2.06 -0.62
C VAL A 68 6.38 1.02 -1.25
N THR A 69 6.54 -0.17 -0.66
CA THR A 69 7.32 -1.29 -1.24
C THR A 69 6.72 -1.92 -2.51
N ARG A 70 5.40 -1.83 -2.71
CA ARG A 70 4.68 -2.43 -3.84
C ARG A 70 4.12 -1.39 -4.80
N PHE A 71 3.81 -0.20 -4.31
CA PHE A 71 3.36 0.93 -5.08
C PHE A 71 4.20 2.17 -4.73
N PRO A 72 5.41 2.30 -5.29
CA PRO A 72 6.33 3.40 -4.98
C PRO A 72 5.77 4.82 -5.20
N GLY A 73 4.74 4.96 -6.04
CA GLY A 73 4.06 6.23 -6.30
C GLY A 73 3.40 6.88 -5.08
N VAL A 74 3.21 6.14 -3.98
CA VAL A 74 2.66 6.69 -2.72
C VAL A 74 3.72 7.26 -1.77
N ASN A 75 5.01 7.17 -2.11
CA ASN A 75 6.09 7.71 -1.27
C ASN A 75 5.90 9.22 -1.04
N GLY A 76 5.96 9.66 0.23
CA GLY A 76 5.79 11.06 0.61
C GLY A 76 4.38 11.64 0.42
N LEU A 77 3.38 10.80 0.08
CA LEU A 77 1.97 11.21 -0.03
C LEU A 77 1.14 10.87 1.22
N ASP A 78 1.75 10.14 2.15
CA ASP A 78 1.13 9.70 3.40
C ASP A 78 -0.20 8.98 3.24
N ILE A 79 -0.26 8.18 2.18
CA ILE A 79 -1.34 7.27 1.88
C ILE A 79 -0.78 5.87 1.70
N SER A 80 -1.54 4.89 2.15
CA SER A 80 -1.32 3.49 1.85
C SER A 80 -2.67 2.80 1.82
N ALA A 81 -2.76 1.71 1.08
CA ALA A 81 -4.00 0.95 0.98
C ALA A 81 -3.73 -0.55 0.98
N ALA A 82 -4.70 -1.32 1.45
CA ALA A 82 -4.73 -2.75 1.22
C ALA A 82 -6.15 -3.23 0.99
N ARG A 83 -6.26 -4.35 0.29
CA ARG A 83 -7.47 -5.10 0.05
C ARG A 83 -7.33 -6.44 0.76
N VAL A 84 -8.34 -6.79 1.55
CA VAL A 84 -8.46 -8.12 2.16
C VAL A 84 -9.67 -8.82 1.59
N ASP A 85 -9.45 -10.00 1.02
CA ASP A 85 -10.51 -10.93 0.64
C ASP A 85 -10.64 -12.00 1.72
N PHE A 86 -11.86 -12.23 2.21
CA PHE A 86 -12.17 -13.23 3.24
C PHE A 86 -12.74 -14.51 2.61
N ALA A 87 -12.18 -15.67 2.95
CA ALA A 87 -12.86 -16.95 2.74
C ALA A 87 -13.90 -17.17 3.87
N PRO A 88 -14.85 -18.13 3.74
CA PRO A 88 -15.73 -18.50 4.84
C PRO A 88 -14.95 -18.84 6.11
N GLY A 89 -15.27 -18.17 7.22
CA GLY A 89 -14.56 -18.32 8.49
C GLY A 89 -13.22 -17.56 8.59
N GLY A 90 -12.85 -16.79 7.56
CA GLY A 90 -11.65 -15.96 7.58
C GLY A 90 -11.72 -14.85 8.61
N VAL A 91 -10.58 -14.54 9.22
CA VAL A 91 -10.47 -13.52 10.27
C VAL A 91 -9.24 -12.65 10.05
N VAL A 92 -9.35 -11.38 10.42
CA VAL A 92 -8.18 -10.52 10.63
C VAL A 92 -8.05 -10.40 12.15
N PRO A 93 -7.00 -10.97 12.77
CA PRO A 93 -6.78 -10.82 14.21
C PRO A 93 -6.71 -9.36 14.61
N LEU A 94 -7.04 -9.08 15.87
CA LEU A 94 -6.85 -7.74 16.42
C LEU A 94 -5.37 -7.36 16.34
N HIS A 95 -5.07 -6.27 15.65
CA HIS A 95 -3.71 -5.75 15.48
C HIS A 95 -3.73 -4.23 15.38
N SER A 96 -2.55 -3.61 15.34
CA SER A 96 -2.35 -2.17 15.19
C SER A 96 -1.38 -1.87 14.05
N HIS A 97 -1.45 -0.64 13.54
CA HIS A 97 -0.50 -0.09 12.57
C HIS A 97 0.26 1.05 13.25
N PRO A 98 1.56 0.88 13.57
CA PRO A 98 2.31 1.87 14.36
C PRO A 98 2.75 3.12 13.58
N GLY A 99 2.57 3.16 12.26
CA GLY A 99 3.12 4.20 11.38
C GLY A 99 4.56 3.91 10.97
#